data_AF-A0A323UN50-F1
#
_entry.id   AF-A0A323UN50-F1
#
_cell.length_a   1.000
_cell.length_b   1.000
_cell.length_c   1.000
_cell.angle_alpha   90.00
_cell.angle_beta   90.00
_cell.angle_gamma   90.00
#
_symmetry.space_group_name_H-M   'P 1'
#
loop_
_entity.id
_entity.type
_entity.pdbx_description
1 polymer ?
#
loop_
_entity_poly.entity_id
_entity_poly.type
_entity_poly.pdbx_seq_one_letter_code
_entity_poly.pdbx_strand_id
1 'polypeptide(L)'
;MLVLLHIGHKPGITQRELAEAVQVKDGTISRICALMSERGHQGRPGLNVVSIEPVPGDFRSKGQRLVGNGRRLYASIRKLMTDPST
;
A
#
# COMPACT_ATOMS: atom_id res chain seq x y z
N MET A 1 -8.42 3.97 1.45
CA MET A 1 -8.82 2.54 1.40
C MET A 1 -8.42 1.87 0.09
N LEU A 2 -8.68 2.49 -1.09
CA LEU A 2 -8.33 1.93 -2.40
C LEU A 2 -6.84 1.59 -2.56
N VAL A 3 -5.92 2.45 -2.09
CA VAL A 3 -4.46 2.19 -2.14
C VAL A 3 -4.09 0.87 -1.46
N LEU A 4 -4.60 0.61 -0.25
CA LEU A 4 -4.36 -0.65 0.47
C LEU A 4 -4.86 -1.86 -0.34
N LEU A 5 -6.05 -1.75 -0.94
CA LEU A 5 -6.66 -2.82 -1.73
C LEU A 5 -5.84 -3.14 -2.98
N HIS A 6 -5.35 -2.13 -3.70
CA HIS A 6 -4.50 -2.33 -4.86
C HIS A 6 -3.13 -2.93 -4.50
N ILE A 7 -2.51 -2.50 -3.40
CA ILE A 7 -1.26 -3.10 -2.91
C ILE A 7 -1.46 -4.57 -2.51
N GLY A 8 -2.58 -4.88 -1.85
CA GLY A 8 -2.93 -6.26 -1.47
C GLY A 8 -3.25 -7.14 -2.68
N HIS A 9 -3.89 -6.58 -3.72
CA HIS A 9 -4.22 -7.29 -4.95
C HIS A 9 -3.01 -7.52 -5.86
N LYS A 10 -2.10 -6.55 -5.94
CA LYS A 10 -0.86 -6.60 -6.75
C LYS A 10 0.37 -6.28 -5.89
N PRO A 11 0.94 -7.26 -5.16
CA PRO A 11 2.16 -7.05 -4.39
C PRO A 11 3.34 -6.64 -5.28
N GLY A 12 4.02 -5.56 -4.93
CA GLY A 12 5.10 -4.98 -5.73
C GLY A 12 4.63 -3.89 -6.70
N ILE A 13 3.34 -3.51 -6.68
CA ILE A 13 2.83 -2.39 -7.47
C ILE A 13 3.60 -1.10 -7.19
N THR A 14 3.98 -0.38 -8.23
CA THR A 14 4.71 0.88 -8.14
C THR A 14 3.79 2.04 -7.74
N GLN A 15 4.36 3.16 -7.28
CA GLN A 15 3.58 4.37 -6.97
C GLN A 15 2.88 4.94 -8.21
N ARG A 16 3.52 4.85 -9.37
CA ARG A 16 2.93 5.26 -10.64
C ARG A 16 1.69 4.43 -10.98
N GLU A 17 1.80 3.12 -10.93
CA GLU A 17 0.66 2.22 -11.18
C GLU A 17 -0.47 2.44 -10.16
N LEU A 18 -0.14 2.76 -8.91
CA LEU A 18 -1.14 3.13 -7.89
C LEU A 18 -1.84 4.45 -8.22
N ALA A 19 -1.10 5.45 -8.69
CA ALA A 19 -1.65 6.74 -9.09
C ALA A 19 -2.64 6.58 -10.26
N GLU A 20 -2.26 5.76 -11.25
CA GLU A 20 -3.10 5.41 -12.40
C GLU A 20 -4.33 4.60 -11.95
N ALA A 21 -4.17 3.57 -11.11
CA ALA A 21 -5.27 2.72 -10.67
C ALA A 21 -6.30 3.45 -9.80
N VAL A 22 -5.84 4.39 -8.95
CA VAL A 22 -6.70 5.12 -8.00
C VAL A 22 -7.14 6.47 -8.55
N GLN A 23 -6.64 6.89 -9.72
CA GLN A 23 -6.91 8.19 -10.35
C GLN A 23 -6.55 9.37 -9.44
N VAL A 24 -5.39 9.29 -8.80
CA VAL A 24 -4.90 10.27 -7.82
C VAL A 24 -3.45 10.65 -8.15
N LYS A 25 -3.11 11.93 -8.00
CA LYS A 25 -1.76 12.45 -8.28
C LYS A 25 -0.66 11.71 -7.50
N ASP A 26 0.48 11.50 -8.15
CA ASP A 26 1.66 10.84 -7.59
C ASP A 26 2.08 11.36 -6.21
N GLY A 27 2.09 12.69 -6.03
CA GLY A 27 2.45 13.29 -4.74
C GLY A 27 1.50 12.91 -3.60
N THR A 28 0.23 12.65 -3.89
CA THR A 28 -0.74 12.17 -2.91
C THR A 28 -0.52 10.69 -2.61
N ILE A 29 -0.29 9.86 -3.64
CA ILE A 29 0.05 8.44 -3.46
C ILE A 29 1.33 8.29 -2.64
N SER A 30 2.35 9.10 -2.91
CA SER A 30 3.61 9.09 -2.18
C SER A 30 3.40 9.38 -0.69
N ARG A 31 2.61 10.40 -0.34
CA ARG A 31 2.26 10.71 1.06
C ARG A 31 1.47 9.57 1.72
N ILE A 32 0.50 8.99 1.02
CA ILE A 32 -0.28 7.85 1.55
C ILE A 32 0.64 6.66 1.84
N CYS A 33 1.51 6.30 0.89
CA CYS A 33 2.46 5.20 1.07
C CYS A 33 3.44 5.47 2.22
N ALA A 34 3.93 6.71 2.36
CA ALA A 34 4.79 7.10 3.47
C ALA A 34 4.09 6.96 4.83
N LEU A 35 2.83 7.40 4.95
CA LEU A 35 2.02 7.25 6.18
C LEU A 35 1.77 5.78 6.53
N MET A 36 1.57 4.93 5.53
CA MET A 36 1.34 3.49 5.72
C MET A 36 2.63 2.70 5.98
N SER A 37 3.81 3.29 5.71
CA SER A 37 5.08 2.58 5.81
C SER A 37 5.51 2.30 7.26
N GLU A 38 6.48 1.40 7.45
CA GLU A 38 7.02 1.03 8.76
C GLU A 38 7.82 2.17 9.43
N ARG A 39 8.50 3.00 8.63
CA ARG A 39 9.26 4.17 9.10
C ARG A 39 8.48 5.44 8.75
N GLY A 40 7.89 6.09 9.74
CA GLY A 40 7.29 7.41 9.56
C GLY A 40 8.32 8.47 9.18
N HIS A 41 7.85 9.59 8.63
CA HIS A 41 8.66 10.79 8.46
C HIS A 41 9.19 11.23 9.85
N GLN A 42 10.48 11.53 9.96
CA GLN A 42 11.11 12.04 11.20
C GLN A 42 11.08 11.11 12.42
N GLY A 43 11.42 9.83 12.26
CA GLY A 43 11.72 8.94 13.41
C GLY A 43 10.50 8.48 14.21
N ARG A 44 9.28 8.75 13.74
CA ARG A 44 8.05 8.19 14.32
C ARG A 44 7.80 6.77 13.77
N PRO A 45 7.29 5.83 14.59
CA PRO A 45 6.80 4.56 14.08
C PRO A 45 5.68 4.84 13.08
N GLY A 46 5.81 4.36 11.84
CA GLY A 46 4.69 4.40 10.92
C GLY A 46 3.69 3.29 11.24
N LEU A 47 2.63 3.15 10.43
CA LEU A 47 1.54 2.22 10.73
C LEU A 47 1.91 0.74 10.58
N ASN A 48 3.11 0.44 10.05
CA ASN A 48 3.57 -0.93 9.76
C ASN A 48 2.57 -1.71 8.90
N VAL A 49 2.12 -1.07 7.82
CA VAL A 49 1.12 -1.59 6.87
C VAL A 49 1.76 -1.91 5.52
N VAL A 50 2.71 -1.08 5.06
CA VAL A 50 3.36 -1.21 3.75
C VAL A 50 4.89 -1.24 3.89
N SER A 51 5.56 -2.15 3.21
CA SER A 51 7.00 -2.05 2.92
C SER A 51 7.20 -1.49 1.51
N ILE A 52 8.30 -0.77 1.34
CA ILE A 52 8.74 -0.19 0.07
C ILE A 52 10.06 -0.86 -0.27
N GLU A 53 10.05 -1.71 -1.29
CA GLU A 53 11.17 -2.56 -1.67
C GLU A 53 11.48 -2.41 -3.17
N PRO A 54 12.73 -2.63 -3.61
CA PRO A 54 13.04 -2.67 -5.04
C PRO A 54 12.20 -3.72 -5.77
N VAL A 55 11.78 -3.42 -7.01
CA VAL A 55 11.07 -4.38 -7.85
C VAL A 55 12.08 -5.41 -8.39
N PRO A 56 11.79 -6.73 -8.30
CA PRO A 56 12.66 -7.74 -8.89
C PRO A 56 12.88 -7.49 -10.39
N GLY A 57 14.14 -7.44 -10.82
CA GLY A 57 14.50 -7.17 -12.22
C GLY A 57 14.58 -5.69 -12.60
N ASP A 58 14.04 -4.78 -11.79
CA ASP A 58 14.21 -3.33 -11.94
C ASP A 58 14.47 -2.67 -10.58
N PHE A 59 15.75 -2.63 -10.20
CA PHE A 59 16.19 -2.07 -8.92
C PHE A 59 16.04 -0.55 -8.81
N ARG A 60 15.74 0.16 -9.93
CA ARG A 60 15.47 1.60 -9.91
C ARG A 60 14.03 1.87 -9.46
N SER A 61 13.13 0.92 -9.69
CA SER A 61 11.73 1.02 -9.31
C SER A 61 11.49 0.50 -7.90
N LYS A 62 10.59 1.18 -7.17
CA LYS A 62 10.17 0.80 -5.82
C LYS A 62 8.73 0.29 -5.84
N GLY A 63 8.57 -0.96 -5.43
CA GLY A 63 7.30 -1.67 -5.33
C GLY A 63 6.79 -1.71 -3.88
N GLN A 64 5.45 -1.69 -3.77
CA GLN A 64 4.75 -1.58 -2.49
C GLN A 64 4.22 -2.96 -2.11
N ARG A 65 4.45 -3.39 -0.88
CA ARG A 65 3.98 -4.70 -0.37
C ARG A 65 3.33 -4.57 0.99
N LEU A 66 2.29 -5.36 1.26
CA LEU A 66 1.66 -5.39 2.58
C LEU A 66 2.54 -6.15 3.59
N VAL A 67 2.76 -5.54 4.74
CA VAL A 67 3.48 -6.11 5.90
C VAL A 67 2.66 -5.95 7.17
N GLY A 68 3.06 -6.67 8.23
CA GLY A 68 2.50 -6.49 9.57
C GLY A 68 0.98 -6.39 9.61
N ASN A 69 0.48 -5.23 10.05
CA ASN A 69 -0.94 -4.94 10.18
C ASN A 69 -1.66 -4.83 8.83
N GLY A 70 -0.96 -4.52 7.75
CA GLY A 70 -1.56 -4.32 6.44
C GLY A 70 -2.19 -5.56 5.84
N ARG A 71 -1.59 -6.74 6.05
CA ARG A 71 -2.17 -8.02 5.59
C ARG A 71 -3.50 -8.30 6.29
N ARG A 72 -3.58 -8.05 7.60
CA ARG A 72 -4.81 -8.21 8.38
C ARG A 72 -5.89 -7.23 7.93
N LEU A 73 -5.55 -5.94 7.81
CA LEU A 73 -6.49 -4.92 7.35
C LEU A 73 -7.07 -5.26 5.97
N TYR A 74 -6.22 -5.66 5.03
CA TYR A 74 -6.65 -6.04 3.68
C TYR A 74 -7.66 -7.20 3.72
N ALA A 75 -7.38 -8.24 4.49
CA ALA A 75 -8.28 -9.38 4.64
C ALA A 75 -9.63 -8.97 5.24
N SER A 76 -9.62 -8.16 6.31
CA SER A 76 -10.84 -7.68 6.96
C SER A 76 -11.71 -6.82 6.03
N ILE A 77 -11.10 -5.88 5.31
CA ILE A 77 -11.84 -5.02 4.37
C ILE A 77 -12.38 -5.84 3.21
N ARG A 78 -11.60 -6.77 2.65
CA ARG A 78 -12.08 -7.65 1.58
C ARG A 78 -13.27 -8.50 2.04
N LYS A 79 -13.24 -9.01 3.27
CA LYS A 79 -14.36 -9.75 3.86
C LYS A 79 -15.61 -8.87 3.94
N LEU A 80 -15.51 -7.67 4.51
CA LEU A 80 -16.63 -6.72 4.60
C LEU A 80 -17.22 -6.34 3.23
N MET A 81 -16.39 -6.25 2.19
CA MET A 81 -16.85 -5.94 0.84
C MET A 81 -17.52 -7.12 0.12
N THR A 82 -17.28 -8.36 0.56
CA THR A 82 -17.77 -9.57 -0.10
C THR A 82 -18.90 -10.27 0.66
N ASP A 83 -19.15 -9.87 1.91
CA ASP A 83 -20.20 -10.42 2.75
C ASP A 83 -21.13 -9.26 3.19
N PRO A 84 -22.23 -9.01 2.47
CA PRO A 84 -23.17 -7.92 2.77
C PRO A 84 -24.06 -8.19 3.99
N SER A 85 -23.78 -9.24 4.77
CA SER A 85 -24.62 -9.73 5.88
C SER A 85 -24.33 -9.06 7.24
N THR A 86 -23.66 -7.90 7.26
CA THR A 86 -23.39 -7.07 8.45
C THR A 86 -23.92 -5.67 8.28
#